data_AF-A0A2V9GIV1-F1
#
_entry.id   AF-A0A2V9GIV1-F1
#
_cell.length_a   1.000
_cell.length_b   1.000
_cell.length_c   1.000
_cell.angle_alpha   90.00
_cell.angle_beta   90.00
_cell.angle_gamma   90.00
#
_symmetry.space_group_name_H-M   'P 1'
#
loop_
_entity.id
_entity.type
_entity.pdbx_description
1 polymer ?
#
loop_
_entity_poly.entity_id
_entity_poly.type
_entity_poly.pdbx_seq_one_letter_code
_entity_poly.pdbx_strand_id
1 'polypeptide(L)'
;MTETPCKLILGRRYMGFSRDWTRRTFLQNVGAAVPTVKLMLGPATPGAAGLGGWPNELNSIKFTPVDLSNHFTASPSDFGPRERAKGLSSESAQDGLIRTPAGKQTLRGIPFLLGPEGVQKRPWVVLSNRKNAWVTESIEIPLNRKAGFVCLAQFNDWDPNETPAPDEDVEEKVGQHLANVVMIFEDGGQELQPIRRRFEVNSPSTEWGHLSFASLAHIDLQQSVLDNSYSAPALWICAVANPHPDRILRALRLQAVSDDPVVVCGLTLFHGRENPLRYERLALYRVTLPEPVVGEQARWTVDVDLGVVARTWFPTRFEPESWLSASEAGLGARAELIPRGRYLYAELTASSGATLWLRDAKMGKEYAFDLSQDVAGRELKPRDSSASGTRVEILEREKVWLHGQVVDSATERPTPVPTAIALRLTTAGFRTTAPT
;
A
#
# COMPACT_ATOMS: atom_id res chain seq x y z
N MET A 1 15.46 62.91 50.57
CA MET A 1 16.13 61.63 50.85
C MET A 1 15.95 60.75 49.62
N THR A 2 17.06 60.26 49.13
CA THR A 2 17.39 60.00 47.71
C THR A 2 17.01 58.61 47.20
N GLU A 3 16.83 58.56 45.88
CA GLU A 3 16.46 57.44 44.99
C GLU A 3 17.50 56.31 44.87
N THR A 4 17.04 55.19 44.27
CA THR A 4 17.75 54.19 43.40
C THR A 4 18.70 53.16 44.04
N PRO A 5 18.93 51.97 43.42
CA PRO A 5 17.98 50.90 43.05
C PRO A 5 18.46 49.46 43.43
N CYS A 6 17.54 48.49 43.31
CA CYS A 6 17.79 47.05 43.39
C CYS A 6 18.80 46.54 42.34
N LYS A 7 19.75 45.68 42.78
CA LYS A 7 20.57 44.80 41.94
C LYS A 7 20.29 43.36 42.34
N LEU A 8 19.63 42.60 41.46
CA LEU A 8 19.43 41.16 41.60
C LEU A 8 20.68 40.43 41.06
N ILE A 9 21.30 39.60 41.90
CA ILE A 9 22.45 38.76 41.55
C ILE A 9 21.92 37.45 40.96
N LEU A 10 22.06 37.26 39.64
CA LEU A 10 21.88 35.97 38.98
C LEU A 10 23.19 35.18 39.05
N GLY A 11 23.16 34.02 39.73
CA GLY A 11 24.24 33.06 39.75
C GLY A 11 24.47 32.43 38.37
N ARG A 12 25.66 32.65 37.80
CA ARG A 12 26.16 31.88 36.64
C ARG A 12 26.51 30.45 37.08
N ARG A 13 25.80 29.45 36.56
CA ARG A 13 26.39 28.13 36.34
C ARG A 13 27.04 28.13 34.96
N TYR A 14 28.36 28.09 34.93
CA TYR A 14 29.14 27.79 33.72
C TYR A 14 28.91 26.30 33.37
N MET A 15 28.33 26.04 32.21
CA MET A 15 28.40 24.73 31.57
C MET A 15 29.68 24.72 30.75
N GLY A 16 30.69 23.97 31.21
CA GLY A 16 31.93 23.76 30.48
C GLY A 16 31.65 22.98 29.20
N PHE A 17 31.97 23.58 28.05
CA PHE A 17 32.05 22.87 26.79
C PHE A 17 33.38 22.12 26.73
N SER A 18 33.31 20.78 26.71
CA SER A 18 34.42 19.91 26.35
C SER A 18 34.06 19.09 25.10
N ARG A 19 34.91 19.25 24.09
CA ARG A 19 35.35 18.34 23.01
C ARG A 19 34.37 17.49 22.18
N ASP A 20 34.66 17.54 20.87
CA ASP A 20 34.49 16.50 19.84
C ASP A 20 33.06 16.14 19.42
N TRP A 21 32.45 17.04 18.64
CA TRP A 21 31.31 16.70 17.80
C TRP A 21 31.79 16.00 16.53
N THR A 22 31.60 14.68 16.45
CA THR A 22 31.77 13.96 15.18
C THR A 22 30.58 14.26 14.26
N ARG A 23 30.80 14.22 12.93
CA ARG A 23 29.75 14.36 11.89
C ARG A 23 28.54 13.44 12.14
N ARG A 24 28.74 12.29 12.80
CA ARG A 24 27.71 11.31 13.15
C ARG A 24 26.77 11.82 14.25
N THR A 25 27.28 12.51 15.26
CA THR A 25 26.50 13.09 16.37
C THR A 25 25.67 14.31 15.91
N PHE A 26 26.18 15.08 14.96
CA PHE A 26 25.43 16.19 14.34
C PHE A 26 24.23 15.68 13.51
N LEU A 27 24.42 14.65 12.69
CA LEU A 27 23.32 14.07 11.90
C LEU A 27 22.22 13.43 12.77
N GLN A 28 22.58 12.85 13.91
CA GLN A 28 21.61 12.30 14.86
C GLN A 28 20.78 13.38 15.58
N ASN A 29 21.38 14.53 15.92
CA ASN A 29 20.69 15.58 16.69
C ASN A 29 19.88 16.56 15.82
N VAL A 30 20.28 16.83 14.57
CA VAL A 30 19.53 17.75 13.68
C VAL A 30 18.30 17.08 13.08
N GLY A 31 18.29 15.74 12.97
CA GLY A 31 17.12 14.96 12.54
C GLY A 31 15.92 15.04 13.50
N ALA A 32 16.11 15.49 14.74
CA ALA A 32 15.08 15.46 15.78
C ALA A 32 14.35 16.79 16.03
N ALA A 33 14.74 17.91 15.40
CA ALA A 33 14.33 19.24 15.90
C ALA A 33 13.57 20.19 14.93
N VAL A 34 13.37 19.88 13.64
CA VAL A 34 12.82 20.88 12.69
C VAL A 34 11.72 20.40 11.71
N PRO A 35 10.80 19.50 12.11
CA PRO A 35 9.43 19.65 11.59
C PRO A 35 8.33 19.62 12.65
N THR A 36 8.66 19.64 13.94
CA THR A 36 7.66 19.51 15.03
C THR A 36 6.70 20.70 15.12
N VAL A 37 7.10 21.90 14.69
CA VAL A 37 6.29 23.11 14.86
C VAL A 37 5.19 23.26 13.80
N LYS A 38 5.36 22.68 12.59
CA LYS A 38 4.33 22.76 11.53
C LYS A 38 3.25 21.69 11.67
N LEU A 39 3.52 20.61 12.40
CA LEU A 39 2.57 19.52 12.67
C LEU A 39 1.60 19.83 13.82
N MET A 40 1.96 20.75 14.74
CA MET A 40 1.10 21.14 15.88
C MET A 40 0.09 22.26 15.58
N LEU A 41 0.19 22.94 14.44
CA LEU A 41 -0.62 24.14 14.13
C LEU A 41 -1.57 23.97 12.93
N GLY A 42 -1.63 22.78 12.32
CA GLY A 42 -2.66 22.43 11.34
C GLY A 42 -3.78 21.62 12.01
N PRO A 43 -5.05 21.75 11.60
CA PRO A 43 -6.06 20.81 12.03
C PRO A 43 -5.58 19.40 11.68
N ALA A 44 -5.55 18.51 12.69
CA ALA A 44 -5.23 17.11 12.51
C ALA A 44 -6.12 16.56 11.39
N THR A 45 -5.54 16.40 10.21
CA THR A 45 -6.19 15.66 9.13
C THR A 45 -5.99 14.21 9.54
N PRO A 46 -7.05 13.45 9.84
CA PRO A 46 -6.90 12.06 10.20
C PRO A 46 -6.12 11.38 9.07
N GLY A 47 -4.99 10.77 9.41
CA GLY A 47 -4.32 9.86 8.50
C GLY A 47 -5.35 8.87 7.97
N ALA A 48 -5.30 8.61 6.67
CA ALA A 48 -6.18 7.68 5.97
C ALA A 48 -5.91 6.21 6.36
N ALA A 49 -5.88 5.93 7.66
CA ALA A 49 -5.98 4.62 8.23
C ALA A 49 -7.46 4.36 8.56
N GLY A 50 -8.10 3.52 7.75
CA GLY A 50 -9.16 2.64 8.26
C GLY A 50 -10.56 3.22 8.55
N LEU A 51 -10.97 4.34 7.93
CA LEU A 51 -12.39 4.77 7.93
C LEU A 51 -13.09 4.58 6.57
N GLY A 52 -12.63 3.60 5.79
CA GLY A 52 -13.44 3.04 4.71
C GLY A 52 -14.36 1.99 5.30
N GLY A 53 -15.66 2.28 5.42
CA GLY A 53 -16.65 1.22 5.55
C GLY A 53 -16.46 0.18 4.46
N TRP A 54 -16.97 -1.04 4.65
CA TRP A 54 -17.04 -2.02 3.56
C TRP A 54 -17.47 -1.30 2.29
N PRO A 55 -16.68 -1.31 1.20
CA PRO A 55 -17.14 -0.78 -0.06
C PRO A 55 -18.49 -1.45 -0.31
N ASN A 56 -19.56 -0.66 -0.28
CA ASN A 56 -20.89 -1.17 -0.55
C ASN A 56 -20.78 -1.82 -1.93
N GLU A 57 -20.88 -3.15 -1.93
CA GLU A 57 -20.59 -4.04 -3.05
C GLU A 57 -19.10 -4.11 -3.45
N LEU A 58 -18.31 -4.79 -2.63
CA LEU A 58 -17.19 -5.58 -3.15
C LEU A 58 -17.65 -6.27 -4.43
N ASN A 59 -16.92 -6.01 -5.51
CA ASN A 59 -17.16 -6.58 -6.84
C ASN A 59 -17.11 -8.12 -6.71
N SER A 60 -18.26 -8.74 -6.39
CA SER A 60 -18.41 -10.18 -6.11
C SER A 60 -17.99 -11.05 -7.29
N ILE A 61 -17.84 -10.40 -8.44
CA ILE A 61 -17.29 -10.92 -9.68
C ILE A 61 -15.79 -11.25 -9.56
N LYS A 62 -14.99 -10.43 -8.87
CA LYS A 62 -13.53 -10.59 -8.81
C LYS A 62 -13.04 -11.41 -7.63
N PHE A 63 -13.76 -11.36 -6.52
CA PHE A 63 -13.34 -12.00 -5.28
C PHE A 63 -14.42 -12.89 -4.71
N THR A 64 -14.00 -13.98 -4.10
CA THR A 64 -14.86 -14.82 -3.29
C THR A 64 -14.18 -15.08 -1.95
N PRO A 65 -14.51 -14.29 -0.92
CA PRO A 65 -14.12 -14.59 0.45
C PRO A 65 -14.65 -15.97 0.86
N VAL A 66 -13.81 -16.77 1.50
CA VAL A 66 -14.16 -18.11 1.98
C VAL A 66 -14.40 -18.03 3.47
N ASP A 67 -15.54 -18.57 3.92
CA ASP A 67 -15.84 -18.69 5.34
C ASP A 67 -15.06 -19.87 5.94
N LEU A 68 -14.18 -19.58 6.89
CA LEU A 68 -13.37 -20.56 7.60
C LEU A 68 -13.94 -20.92 8.98
N SER A 69 -15.15 -20.46 9.33
CA SER A 69 -15.77 -20.65 10.65
C SER A 69 -15.77 -22.10 11.14
N ASN A 70 -16.03 -23.06 10.24
CA ASN A 70 -16.04 -24.49 10.56
C ASN A 70 -14.64 -25.13 10.66
N HIS A 71 -13.58 -24.38 10.37
CA HIS A 71 -12.20 -24.85 10.36
C HIS A 71 -11.33 -24.23 11.45
N PHE A 72 -11.81 -23.20 12.17
CA PHE A 72 -11.02 -22.56 13.22
C PHE A 72 -10.70 -23.51 14.39
N THR A 73 -9.43 -23.53 14.79
CA THR A 73 -8.88 -24.44 15.80
C THR A 73 -8.44 -23.73 17.07
N ALA A 74 -8.01 -22.46 16.99
CA ALA A 74 -7.38 -21.76 18.11
C ALA A 74 -7.87 -20.33 18.32
N SER A 75 -7.80 -19.90 19.57
CA SER A 75 -7.96 -18.52 20.04
C SER A 75 -6.61 -17.84 20.32
N PRO A 76 -6.57 -16.49 20.43
CA PRO A 76 -5.41 -15.79 20.98
C PRO A 76 -4.94 -16.36 22.33
N SER A 77 -5.86 -16.73 23.22
CA SER A 77 -5.52 -17.33 24.51
C SER A 77 -4.93 -18.73 24.39
N ASP A 78 -5.40 -19.56 23.45
CA ASP A 78 -4.81 -20.88 23.17
C ASP A 78 -3.36 -20.77 22.68
N PHE A 79 -3.10 -19.81 21.78
CA PHE A 79 -1.76 -19.54 21.25
C PHE A 79 -0.79 -19.00 22.32
N GLY A 80 -1.36 -18.33 23.33
CA GLY A 80 -0.67 -17.88 24.53
C GLY A 80 0.09 -16.56 24.37
N PRO A 81 0.60 -16.01 25.48
CA PRO A 81 1.28 -14.74 25.49
C PRO A 81 2.66 -14.81 24.81
N ARG A 82 3.11 -13.67 24.25
CA ARG A 82 4.45 -13.45 23.72
C ARG A 82 4.97 -12.12 24.24
N GLU A 83 6.21 -12.06 24.71
CA GLU A 83 6.79 -10.79 25.17
C GLU A 83 6.79 -9.72 24.07
N ARG A 84 7.10 -10.12 22.83
CA ARG A 84 7.06 -9.22 21.66
C ARG A 84 5.66 -8.72 21.34
N ALA A 85 4.61 -9.47 21.68
CA ALA A 85 3.24 -9.03 21.45
C ALA A 85 2.85 -7.85 22.35
N LYS A 86 3.54 -7.63 23.48
CA LYS A 86 3.26 -6.48 24.37
C LYS A 86 3.48 -5.13 23.71
N GLY A 87 4.32 -5.07 22.67
CA GLY A 87 4.56 -3.85 21.89
C GLY A 87 3.53 -3.57 20.80
N LEU A 88 2.56 -4.47 20.56
CA LEU A 88 1.67 -4.40 19.38
C LEU A 88 0.45 -3.49 19.54
N SER A 89 -0.02 -3.29 20.76
CA SER A 89 -1.18 -2.43 21.09
C SER A 89 -1.27 -2.22 22.60
N SER A 90 -2.06 -1.24 23.02
CA SER A 90 -2.37 -0.98 24.43
C SER A 90 -2.93 -2.20 25.17
N GLU A 91 -3.77 -2.98 24.51
CA GLU A 91 -4.41 -4.16 25.07
C GLU A 91 -3.42 -5.31 25.15
N SER A 92 -2.59 -5.49 24.11
CA SER A 92 -1.57 -6.54 24.10
C SER A 92 -0.46 -6.24 25.11
N ALA A 93 -0.21 -4.97 25.45
CA ALA A 93 0.72 -4.62 26.52
C ALA A 93 0.31 -5.18 27.90
N GLN A 94 -0.98 -5.44 28.12
CA GLN A 94 -1.50 -5.91 29.41
C GLN A 94 -1.36 -7.43 29.57
N ASP A 95 -1.54 -8.20 28.50
CA ASP A 95 -1.61 -9.66 28.56
C ASP A 95 -0.65 -10.41 27.63
N GLY A 96 0.04 -9.71 26.74
CA GLY A 96 0.94 -10.29 25.74
C GLY A 96 0.24 -11.12 24.66
N LEU A 97 -1.09 -11.01 24.50
CA LEU A 97 -1.82 -11.79 23.49
C LEU A 97 -1.87 -11.07 22.15
N ILE A 98 -1.67 -11.82 21.06
CA ILE A 98 -1.79 -11.30 19.69
C ILE A 98 -3.26 -11.08 19.35
N ARG A 99 -3.62 -9.87 18.92
CA ARG A 99 -4.95 -9.52 18.44
C ARG A 99 -4.89 -9.21 16.96
N THR A 100 -5.62 -9.95 16.14
CA THR A 100 -5.73 -9.71 14.70
C THR A 100 -7.03 -8.99 14.37
N PRO A 101 -7.13 -8.28 13.24
CA PRO A 101 -8.42 -7.83 12.71
C PRO A 101 -9.43 -8.97 12.67
N ALA A 102 -10.71 -8.64 12.87
CA ALA A 102 -11.79 -9.62 13.02
C ALA A 102 -12.97 -9.34 12.08
N GLY A 103 -13.78 -10.37 11.85
CA GLY A 103 -14.97 -10.30 11.02
C GLY A 103 -14.68 -9.88 9.60
N LYS A 104 -15.56 -9.03 9.09
CA LYS A 104 -15.57 -8.57 7.71
C LYS A 104 -14.47 -7.51 7.51
N GLN A 105 -13.40 -7.81 6.77
CA GLN A 105 -12.27 -6.89 6.53
C GLN A 105 -11.92 -6.73 5.04
N THR A 106 -11.32 -5.60 4.67
CA THR A 106 -10.66 -5.40 3.36
C THR A 106 -9.18 -5.10 3.60
N LEU A 107 -8.31 -6.03 3.22
CA LEU A 107 -6.87 -5.98 3.47
C LEU A 107 -6.15 -5.83 2.13
N ARG A 108 -5.41 -4.73 1.93
CA ARG A 108 -4.77 -4.40 0.63
C ARG A 108 -5.73 -4.44 -0.56
N GLY A 109 -6.97 -3.99 -0.35
CA GLY A 109 -8.02 -4.02 -1.38
C GLY A 109 -8.65 -5.41 -1.62
N ILE A 110 -8.24 -6.44 -0.89
CA ILE A 110 -8.79 -7.80 -0.99
C ILE A 110 -9.78 -8.02 0.18
N PRO A 111 -11.02 -8.43 -0.08
CA PRO A 111 -11.97 -8.74 0.98
C PRO A 111 -11.64 -10.04 1.68
N PHE A 112 -11.84 -10.12 2.99
CA PHE A 112 -11.72 -11.33 3.79
C PHE A 112 -12.88 -11.47 4.78
N LEU A 113 -13.29 -12.71 5.03
CA LEU A 113 -14.13 -13.09 6.16
C LEU A 113 -13.22 -13.68 7.23
N LEU A 114 -12.81 -12.83 8.18
CA LEU A 114 -11.99 -13.23 9.31
C LEU A 114 -12.87 -13.75 10.45
N GLY A 115 -12.24 -14.49 11.36
CA GLY A 115 -12.92 -15.01 12.53
C GLY A 115 -13.42 -13.93 13.51
N PRO A 116 -14.18 -14.35 14.53
CA PRO A 116 -14.82 -13.43 15.47
C PRO A 116 -13.81 -12.70 16.35
N GLU A 117 -14.18 -11.50 16.80
CA GLU A 117 -13.38 -10.72 17.74
C GLU A 117 -13.42 -11.30 19.17
N GLY A 118 -12.27 -11.25 19.84
CA GLY A 118 -12.10 -11.60 21.25
C GLY A 118 -11.04 -12.66 21.49
N VAL A 119 -10.36 -12.58 22.64
CA VAL A 119 -9.20 -13.43 22.95
C VAL A 119 -9.54 -14.88 23.30
N GLN A 120 -10.79 -15.15 23.68
CA GLN A 120 -11.29 -16.49 24.02
C GLN A 120 -12.02 -17.18 22.87
N LYS A 121 -12.41 -16.43 21.84
CA LYS A 121 -13.05 -17.01 20.66
C LYS A 121 -11.97 -17.54 19.74
N ARG A 122 -12.31 -18.52 18.89
CA ARG A 122 -11.37 -19.15 17.97
C ARG A 122 -11.48 -18.55 16.57
N PRO A 123 -10.68 -17.52 16.20
CA PRO A 123 -10.70 -16.94 14.87
C PRO A 123 -9.68 -17.54 13.90
N TRP A 124 -8.89 -18.52 14.33
CA TRP A 124 -7.72 -18.95 13.57
C TRP A 124 -7.71 -20.44 13.26
N VAL A 125 -7.20 -20.80 12.09
CA VAL A 125 -6.68 -22.13 11.80
C VAL A 125 -5.19 -22.13 12.12
N VAL A 126 -4.73 -23.01 13.01
CA VAL A 126 -3.30 -23.12 13.33
C VAL A 126 -2.74 -24.45 12.85
N LEU A 127 -1.77 -24.37 11.93
CA LEU A 127 -1.10 -25.51 11.32
C LEU A 127 0.26 -25.75 11.98
N SER A 128 0.48 -26.95 12.51
CA SER A 128 1.76 -27.39 13.10
C SER A 128 1.79 -28.92 13.24
N ASN A 129 2.99 -29.51 13.20
CA ASN A 129 3.20 -30.93 13.54
C ASN A 129 3.30 -31.18 15.06
N ARG A 130 3.32 -30.13 15.89
CA ARG A 130 3.30 -30.30 17.35
C ARG A 130 1.95 -30.87 17.78
N LYS A 131 1.96 -31.83 18.69
CA LYS A 131 0.73 -32.38 19.26
C LYS A 131 0.15 -31.42 20.30
N ASN A 132 -0.89 -30.69 19.92
CA ASN A 132 -1.65 -29.82 20.82
C ASN A 132 -3.15 -29.80 20.44
N ALA A 133 -4.05 -29.57 21.38
CA ALA A 133 -5.50 -29.64 21.18
C ALA A 133 -6.06 -28.52 20.29
N TRP A 134 -5.31 -27.43 20.10
CA TRP A 134 -5.73 -26.25 19.31
C TRP A 134 -4.96 -26.10 17.99
N VAL A 135 -4.07 -27.03 17.66
CA VAL A 135 -3.39 -27.09 16.34
C VAL A 135 -3.89 -28.29 15.55
N THR A 136 -3.69 -28.24 14.24
CA THR A 136 -3.99 -29.35 13.33
C THR A 136 -2.86 -29.52 12.32
N GLU A 137 -2.57 -30.76 11.92
CA GLU A 137 -1.57 -31.04 10.89
C GLU A 137 -2.10 -30.74 9.48
N SER A 138 -3.43 -30.82 9.29
CA SER A 138 -4.04 -30.50 8.00
C SER A 138 -5.52 -30.15 8.12
N ILE A 139 -5.98 -29.29 7.21
CA ILE A 139 -7.40 -29.09 6.93
C ILE A 139 -7.65 -29.11 5.43
N GLU A 140 -8.83 -29.55 5.03
CA GLU A 140 -9.31 -29.47 3.65
C GLU A 140 -10.54 -28.58 3.59
N ILE A 141 -10.49 -27.55 2.75
CA ILE A 141 -11.51 -26.52 2.59
C ILE A 141 -12.16 -26.72 1.21
N PRO A 142 -13.44 -27.09 1.13
CA PRO A 142 -14.12 -27.24 -0.15
C PRO A 142 -14.34 -25.87 -0.81
N LEU A 143 -14.00 -25.75 -2.10
CA LEU A 143 -14.08 -24.50 -2.86
C LEU A 143 -15.04 -24.60 -4.04
N ASN A 144 -14.94 -25.67 -4.82
CA ASN A 144 -15.73 -25.99 -6.03
C ASN A 144 -15.88 -24.82 -7.02
N ARG A 145 -14.80 -24.06 -7.24
CA ARG A 145 -14.80 -22.89 -8.12
C ARG A 145 -13.46 -22.71 -8.82
N LYS A 146 -13.46 -22.00 -9.95
CA LYS A 146 -12.23 -21.51 -10.57
C LYS A 146 -11.69 -20.32 -9.77
N ALA A 147 -10.38 -20.10 -9.83
CA ALA A 147 -9.71 -18.93 -9.28
C ALA A 147 -8.34 -18.79 -9.93
N GLY A 148 -7.86 -17.57 -10.17
CA GLY A 148 -6.49 -17.33 -10.59
C GLY A 148 -5.50 -17.32 -9.43
N PHE A 149 -5.94 -16.88 -8.24
CA PHE A 149 -5.11 -16.86 -7.05
C PHE A 149 -5.88 -17.27 -5.80
N VAL A 150 -5.15 -17.87 -4.87
CA VAL A 150 -5.57 -18.15 -3.49
C VAL A 150 -4.90 -17.11 -2.60
N CYS A 151 -5.67 -16.15 -2.10
CA CYS A 151 -5.18 -15.10 -1.24
C CYS A 151 -5.34 -15.51 0.23
N LEU A 152 -4.24 -15.52 0.98
CA LEU A 152 -4.20 -15.88 2.40
C LEU A 152 -3.89 -14.64 3.24
N ALA A 153 -4.62 -14.48 4.35
CA ALA A 153 -4.29 -13.56 5.43
C ALA A 153 -3.77 -14.38 6.61
N GLN A 154 -2.48 -14.26 6.91
CA GLN A 154 -1.77 -15.19 7.79
C GLN A 154 -0.62 -14.55 8.56
N PHE A 155 -0.14 -15.24 9.59
CA PHE A 155 1.12 -14.93 10.28
C PHE A 155 1.76 -16.24 10.77
N ASN A 156 3.04 -16.20 11.15
CA ASN A 156 3.71 -17.29 11.87
C ASN A 156 4.23 -16.79 13.22
N ASP A 157 4.66 -17.68 14.12
CA ASP A 157 5.28 -17.24 15.38
C ASP A 157 6.68 -16.66 15.14
N TRP A 158 7.10 -15.75 16.02
CA TRP A 158 8.45 -15.19 15.99
C TRP A 158 9.51 -16.28 16.09
N ASP A 159 10.60 -16.13 15.35
CA ASP A 159 11.77 -16.98 15.53
C ASP A 159 12.46 -16.55 16.83
N PRO A 160 12.77 -17.48 17.75
CA PRO A 160 13.67 -17.15 18.86
C PRO A 160 15.00 -16.56 18.39
N ASN A 161 15.49 -16.96 17.20
CA ASN A 161 16.76 -16.50 16.66
C ASN A 161 16.68 -15.13 15.95
N GLU A 162 15.50 -14.51 15.85
CA GLU A 162 15.39 -13.13 15.33
C GLU A 162 16.02 -12.10 16.30
N THR A 163 16.10 -12.41 17.60
CA THR A 163 16.79 -11.57 18.60
C THR A 163 17.64 -12.46 19.51
N PRO A 164 18.79 -12.94 19.02
CA PRO A 164 19.65 -13.83 19.79
C PRO A 164 20.19 -13.12 21.03
N ALA A 165 20.59 -13.89 22.05
CA ALA A 165 21.26 -13.30 23.20
C ALA A 165 22.59 -12.65 22.76
N PRO A 166 23.08 -11.63 23.48
CA PRO A 166 24.44 -11.14 23.25
C PRO A 166 25.41 -12.33 23.30
N ASP A 167 26.29 -12.43 22.30
CA ASP A 167 27.31 -13.48 22.13
C ASP A 167 26.80 -14.84 21.58
N GLU A 168 25.54 -14.96 21.18
CA GLU A 168 25.04 -16.11 20.43
C GLU A 168 25.07 -15.84 18.91
N ASP A 169 25.87 -16.65 18.19
CA ASP A 169 25.89 -16.65 16.72
C ASP A 169 24.91 -17.71 16.20
N VAL A 170 23.62 -17.36 16.21
CA VAL A 170 22.54 -18.22 15.71
C VAL A 170 21.80 -17.54 14.57
N GLU A 171 21.50 -18.32 13.54
CA GLU A 171 20.81 -17.83 12.35
C GLU A 171 19.29 -17.92 12.53
N GLU A 172 18.58 -16.86 12.13
CA GLU A 172 17.14 -16.93 11.89
C GLU A 172 16.83 -18.01 10.85
N LYS A 173 15.76 -18.78 11.05
CA LYS A 173 15.31 -19.85 10.15
C LYS A 173 14.60 -19.29 8.90
N VAL A 174 15.22 -18.30 8.25
CA VAL A 174 14.70 -17.69 7.02
C VAL A 174 14.47 -18.76 5.96
N GLY A 175 13.29 -18.76 5.33
CA GLY A 175 12.95 -19.75 4.31
C GLY A 175 12.54 -21.12 4.87
N GLN A 176 12.47 -21.30 6.19
CA GLN A 176 11.92 -22.51 6.81
C GLN A 176 10.55 -22.83 6.22
N HIS A 177 10.39 -24.07 5.76
CA HIS A 177 9.15 -24.57 5.18
C HIS A 177 8.17 -24.92 6.29
N LEU A 178 7.18 -24.05 6.50
CA LEU A 178 6.26 -24.17 7.61
C LEU A 178 5.02 -24.99 7.27
N ALA A 179 4.47 -24.77 6.07
CA ALA A 179 3.26 -25.44 5.61
C ALA A 179 3.20 -25.52 4.07
N ASN A 180 2.21 -26.25 3.54
CA ASN A 180 1.87 -26.33 2.12
C ASN A 180 0.45 -25.83 1.88
N VAL A 181 0.27 -25.12 0.77
CA VAL A 181 -1.01 -24.91 0.11
C VAL A 181 -1.10 -25.94 -1.02
N VAL A 182 -2.02 -26.89 -0.88
CA VAL A 182 -2.26 -27.93 -1.87
C VAL A 182 -3.60 -27.65 -2.56
N MET A 183 -3.52 -27.22 -3.81
CA MET A 183 -4.67 -26.99 -4.68
C MET A 183 -5.12 -28.31 -5.27
N ILE A 184 -6.36 -28.72 -4.99
CA ILE A 184 -6.91 -29.99 -5.47
C ILE A 184 -7.98 -29.68 -6.52
N PHE A 185 -7.75 -30.16 -7.75
CA PHE A 185 -8.63 -29.93 -8.88
C PHE A 185 -9.72 -31.01 -8.98
N GLU A 186 -10.78 -30.72 -9.73
CA GLU A 186 -11.93 -31.63 -9.90
C GLU A 186 -11.56 -33.00 -10.49
N ASP A 187 -10.55 -33.05 -11.35
CA ASP A 187 -10.02 -34.27 -11.99
C ASP A 187 -9.08 -35.07 -11.05
N GLY A 188 -8.88 -34.61 -9.82
CA GLY A 188 -8.01 -35.22 -8.83
C GLY A 188 -6.54 -34.79 -8.92
N GLY A 189 -6.17 -33.98 -9.92
CA GLY A 189 -4.84 -33.36 -10.00
C GLY A 189 -4.55 -32.47 -8.79
N GLN A 190 -3.28 -32.33 -8.45
CA GLN A 190 -2.83 -31.53 -7.31
C GLN A 190 -1.67 -30.63 -7.70
N GLU A 191 -1.66 -29.43 -7.16
CA GLU A 191 -0.56 -28.48 -7.26
C GLU A 191 -0.19 -28.01 -5.86
N LEU A 192 1.11 -28.05 -5.55
CA LEU A 192 1.63 -27.75 -4.23
C LEU A 192 2.47 -26.47 -4.27
N GLN A 193 2.20 -25.58 -3.33
CA GLN A 193 2.96 -24.34 -3.14
C GLN A 193 3.36 -24.23 -1.65
N PRO A 194 4.64 -23.95 -1.34
CA PRO A 194 5.10 -23.86 0.04
C PRO A 194 4.68 -22.54 0.70
N ILE A 195 4.51 -22.57 2.02
CA ILE A 195 4.47 -21.39 2.88
C ILE A 195 5.75 -21.40 3.71
N ARG A 196 6.61 -20.40 3.50
CA ARG A 196 7.89 -20.28 4.17
C ARG A 196 8.00 -19.01 4.98
N ARG A 197 8.70 -19.12 6.11
CA ARG A 197 9.07 -17.97 6.96
C ARG A 197 9.81 -16.93 6.11
N ARG A 198 9.36 -15.67 6.19
CA ARG A 198 9.87 -14.50 5.45
C ARG A 198 9.67 -14.50 3.93
N PHE A 199 8.95 -15.46 3.37
CA PHE A 199 8.55 -15.42 1.96
C PHE A 199 7.05 -15.19 1.86
N GLU A 200 6.25 -16.22 2.07
CA GLU A 200 4.79 -16.16 1.96
C GLU A 200 4.11 -15.70 3.26
N VAL A 201 4.83 -15.70 4.37
CA VAL A 201 4.33 -15.31 5.70
C VAL A 201 5.44 -14.67 6.54
N ASN A 202 5.06 -13.89 7.55
CA ASN A 202 5.96 -13.42 8.59
C ASN A 202 5.28 -13.35 9.97
N SER A 203 6.10 -13.02 10.97
CA SER A 203 5.68 -12.77 12.34
C SER A 203 4.80 -11.51 12.44
N PRO A 204 3.91 -11.39 13.45
CA PRO A 204 2.98 -10.25 13.59
C PRO A 204 3.65 -8.88 13.69
N SER A 205 4.92 -8.83 14.06
CA SER A 205 5.78 -7.66 13.90
C SER A 205 7.14 -8.11 13.42
N THR A 206 7.82 -7.22 12.71
CA THR A 206 9.16 -7.44 12.18
C THR A 206 10.00 -6.20 12.37
N GLU A 207 11.31 -6.38 12.45
CA GLU A 207 12.26 -5.28 12.46
C GLU A 207 12.50 -4.76 11.04
N TRP A 208 13.12 -3.58 10.93
CA TRP A 208 13.52 -3.05 9.65
C TRP A 208 14.46 -4.02 8.93
N GLY A 209 14.22 -4.25 7.63
CA GLY A 209 14.96 -5.25 6.84
C GLY A 209 14.41 -6.69 6.98
N HIS A 210 13.44 -6.93 7.87
CA HIS A 210 12.87 -8.26 8.12
C HIS A 210 11.55 -8.53 7.36
N LEU A 211 11.21 -7.70 6.38
CA LEU A 211 10.00 -7.84 5.56
C LEU A 211 9.98 -9.15 4.76
N SER A 212 8.78 -9.60 4.41
CA SER A 212 8.58 -10.77 3.55
C SER A 212 8.80 -10.48 2.07
N PHE A 213 9.25 -11.49 1.33
CA PHE A 213 9.50 -11.38 -0.12
C PHE A 213 8.26 -11.56 -1.01
N ALA A 214 7.29 -12.38 -0.59
CA ALA A 214 6.13 -12.76 -1.40
C ALA A 214 4.78 -12.38 -0.76
N SER A 215 4.80 -11.71 0.40
CA SER A 215 3.61 -11.25 1.10
C SER A 215 3.76 -9.80 1.55
N LEU A 216 2.64 -9.08 1.62
CA LEU A 216 2.59 -7.71 2.11
C LEU A 216 1.83 -7.66 3.44
N ALA A 217 2.36 -6.96 4.44
CA ALA A 217 1.60 -6.64 5.64
C ALA A 217 0.35 -5.84 5.27
N HIS A 218 -0.80 -6.10 5.90
CA HIS A 218 -2.04 -5.38 5.58
C HIS A 218 -2.02 -3.90 5.99
N ILE A 219 -1.24 -3.56 7.01
CA ILE A 219 -0.95 -2.18 7.43
C ILE A 219 0.13 -1.57 6.54
N ASP A 220 0.04 -0.25 6.29
CA ASP A 220 1.06 0.45 5.51
C ASP A 220 2.33 0.68 6.32
N LEU A 221 3.32 -0.18 6.11
CA LEU A 221 4.61 -0.12 6.79
C LEU A 221 5.53 0.98 6.24
N GLN A 222 5.25 1.55 5.05
CA GLN A 222 6.12 2.60 4.48
C GLN A 222 6.04 3.94 5.22
N GLN A 223 4.96 4.18 5.99
CA GLN A 223 4.84 5.38 6.83
C GLN A 223 5.56 5.26 8.19
N SER A 224 6.06 4.08 8.54
CA SER A 224 6.72 3.77 9.83
C SER A 224 8.24 3.96 9.82
N VAL A 225 8.81 4.55 8.76
CA VAL A 225 10.25 4.87 8.65
C VAL A 225 10.78 5.69 9.85
N LEU A 226 9.91 6.44 10.53
CA LEU A 226 10.28 7.24 11.69
C LEU A 226 10.45 6.44 13.00
N ASP A 227 9.81 5.26 13.13
CA ASP A 227 9.74 4.52 14.41
C ASP A 227 10.56 3.22 14.43
N ASN A 228 11.22 2.88 13.33
CA ASN A 228 12.12 1.71 13.18
C ASN A 228 11.51 0.37 13.65
N SER A 229 10.19 0.30 13.83
CA SER A 229 9.44 -0.82 14.37
C SER A 229 8.01 -0.83 13.80
N TYR A 230 7.66 -1.94 13.16
CA TYR A 230 6.33 -2.16 12.62
C TYR A 230 5.41 -2.68 13.74
N SER A 231 4.98 -1.76 14.61
CA SER A 231 4.43 -2.06 15.94
C SER A 231 2.91 -2.28 16.03
N ALA A 232 2.24 -2.57 14.92
CA ALA A 232 0.85 -3.03 14.92
C ALA A 232 0.80 -4.49 14.45
N PRO A 233 -0.07 -5.36 15.01
CA PRO A 233 -0.10 -6.78 14.69
C PRO A 233 -0.46 -6.97 13.21
N ALA A 234 0.54 -7.28 12.40
CA ALA A 234 0.41 -7.45 10.96
C ALA A 234 -0.10 -8.86 10.62
N LEU A 235 -1.28 -8.93 9.98
CA LEU A 235 -1.57 -10.00 9.04
C LEU A 235 -0.78 -9.77 7.74
N TRP A 236 -0.14 -10.83 7.27
CA TRP A 236 0.58 -10.87 6.01
C TRP A 236 -0.32 -11.45 4.93
N ILE A 237 -0.47 -10.69 3.84
CA ILE A 237 -1.32 -11.04 2.72
C ILE A 237 -0.43 -11.61 1.62
N CYS A 238 -0.64 -12.88 1.29
CA CYS A 238 0.04 -13.55 0.19
C CYS A 238 -0.99 -13.99 -0.86
N ALA A 239 -0.68 -13.79 -2.14
CA ALA A 239 -1.49 -14.27 -3.26
C ALA A 239 -0.76 -15.42 -3.95
N VAL A 240 -1.16 -16.65 -3.64
CA VAL A 240 -0.60 -17.87 -4.21
C VAL A 240 -1.22 -18.12 -5.58
N ALA A 241 -0.39 -18.19 -6.62
CA ALA A 241 -0.85 -18.39 -7.99
C ALA A 241 -1.44 -19.80 -8.18
N ASN A 242 -2.63 -19.87 -8.79
CA ASN A 242 -3.14 -21.12 -9.33
C ASN A 242 -2.55 -21.31 -10.73
N PRO A 243 -1.69 -22.33 -10.95
CA PRO A 243 -1.10 -22.58 -12.26
C PRO A 243 -2.12 -22.99 -13.32
N HIS A 244 -3.32 -23.43 -12.92
CA HIS A 244 -4.40 -23.83 -13.81
C HIS A 244 -5.69 -23.04 -13.51
N PRO A 245 -5.74 -21.74 -13.81
CA PRO A 245 -6.87 -20.86 -13.45
C PRO A 245 -8.20 -21.27 -14.10
N ASP A 246 -8.13 -21.96 -15.24
CA ASP A 246 -9.30 -22.40 -16.00
C ASP A 246 -9.90 -23.73 -15.49
N ARG A 247 -9.23 -24.43 -14.56
CA ARG A 247 -9.72 -25.67 -13.93
C ARG A 247 -10.45 -25.36 -12.62
N ILE A 248 -11.48 -26.14 -12.31
CA ILE A 248 -12.21 -25.99 -11.05
C ILE A 248 -11.32 -26.50 -9.90
N LEU A 249 -11.03 -25.60 -8.95
CA LEU A 249 -10.47 -25.98 -7.66
C LEU A 249 -11.58 -26.60 -6.83
N ARG A 250 -11.53 -27.93 -6.67
CA ARG A 250 -12.46 -28.69 -5.84
C ARG A 250 -12.28 -28.31 -4.38
N ALA A 251 -11.03 -28.32 -3.92
CA ALA A 251 -10.69 -28.02 -2.53
C ALA A 251 -9.29 -27.40 -2.43
N LEU A 252 -9.06 -26.71 -1.31
CA LEU A 252 -7.74 -26.28 -0.87
C LEU A 252 -7.39 -27.07 0.38
N ARG A 253 -6.27 -27.80 0.37
CA ARG A 253 -5.73 -28.41 1.58
C ARG A 253 -4.57 -27.58 2.10
N LEU A 254 -4.66 -27.20 3.35
CA LEU A 254 -3.53 -26.60 4.07
C LEU A 254 -2.91 -27.70 4.93
N GLN A 255 -1.59 -27.84 4.88
CA GLN A 255 -0.88 -28.94 5.55
C GLN A 255 0.38 -28.44 6.22
N ALA A 256 0.55 -28.71 7.51
CA ALA A 256 1.76 -28.42 8.25
C ALA A 256 2.94 -29.26 7.73
N VAL A 257 4.13 -28.65 7.74
CA VAL A 257 5.40 -29.30 7.39
C VAL A 257 6.38 -29.20 8.55
N SER A 258 6.26 -28.18 9.39
CA SER A 258 7.11 -27.98 10.57
C SER A 258 6.35 -27.97 11.89
N ASP A 259 7.10 -28.08 12.97
CA ASP A 259 6.62 -27.87 14.34
C ASP A 259 6.32 -26.39 14.63
N ASP A 260 6.97 -25.46 13.94
CA ASP A 260 6.72 -24.03 14.10
C ASP A 260 5.40 -23.66 13.38
N PRO A 261 4.49 -22.92 14.05
CA PRO A 261 3.12 -22.79 13.57
C PRO A 261 2.95 -21.75 12.46
N VAL A 262 2.04 -22.03 11.55
CA VAL A 262 1.40 -21.02 10.67
C VAL A 262 -0.02 -20.82 11.12
N VAL A 263 -0.40 -19.56 11.25
CA VAL A 263 -1.75 -19.14 11.64
C VAL A 263 -2.43 -18.52 10.44
N VAL A 264 -3.50 -19.15 9.97
CA VAL A 264 -4.34 -18.64 8.86
C VAL A 264 -5.61 -18.03 9.44
N CYS A 265 -5.79 -16.74 9.20
CA CYS A 265 -6.91 -15.94 9.72
C CYS A 265 -8.01 -15.74 8.67
N GLY A 266 -7.68 -15.82 7.39
CA GLY A 266 -8.62 -15.62 6.30
C GLY A 266 -8.13 -16.18 4.97
N LEU A 267 -9.10 -16.53 4.13
CA LEU A 267 -8.89 -17.04 2.78
C LEU A 267 -9.85 -16.35 1.82
N THR A 268 -9.35 -15.95 0.66
CA THR A 268 -10.13 -15.36 -0.42
C THR A 268 -9.66 -15.87 -1.77
N LEU A 269 -10.58 -16.27 -2.63
CA LEU A 269 -10.27 -16.57 -4.02
C LEU A 269 -10.30 -15.29 -4.84
N PHE A 270 -9.27 -15.07 -5.66
CA PHE A 270 -9.24 -14.02 -6.66
C PHE A 270 -9.38 -14.61 -8.06
N HIS A 271 -10.30 -14.07 -8.84
CA HIS A 271 -10.67 -14.56 -10.17
C HIS A 271 -9.93 -13.87 -11.32
N GLY A 272 -9.07 -12.90 -11.01
CA GLY A 272 -8.21 -12.25 -12.00
C GLY A 272 -7.03 -13.13 -12.42
N ARG A 273 -6.39 -12.76 -13.54
CA ARG A 273 -5.29 -13.51 -14.14
C ARG A 273 -3.90 -13.12 -13.65
N GLU A 274 -3.75 -11.88 -13.21
CA GLU A 274 -2.49 -11.31 -12.74
C GLU A 274 -2.47 -11.20 -11.21
N ASN A 275 -1.28 -11.07 -10.61
CA ASN A 275 -1.19 -11.04 -9.15
C ASN A 275 -1.86 -9.78 -8.56
N PRO A 276 -2.85 -9.93 -7.65
CA PRO A 276 -3.61 -8.80 -7.11
C PRO A 276 -2.80 -7.86 -6.21
N LEU A 277 -1.64 -8.30 -5.73
CA LEU A 277 -0.76 -7.53 -4.83
C LEU A 277 0.42 -6.89 -5.57
N ARG A 278 0.57 -7.13 -6.87
CA ARG A 278 1.61 -6.50 -7.69
C ARG A 278 1.02 -5.29 -8.38
N TYR A 279 1.50 -4.11 -7.99
CA TYR A 279 1.11 -2.87 -8.64
C TYR A 279 1.95 -2.64 -9.89
N GLU A 280 1.29 -2.21 -10.95
CA GLU A 280 1.95 -1.65 -12.12
C GLU A 280 2.56 -0.29 -11.78
N ARG A 281 3.47 0.18 -12.63
CA ARG A 281 4.11 1.49 -12.47
C ARG A 281 3.06 2.61 -12.32
N LEU A 282 3.37 3.61 -11.49
CA LEU A 282 2.59 4.85 -11.40
C LEU A 282 2.46 5.50 -12.78
N ALA A 283 1.22 5.56 -13.29
CA ALA A 283 0.87 6.04 -14.62
C ALA A 283 -0.13 7.20 -14.57
N LEU A 284 -0.11 8.02 -15.63
CA LEU A 284 -1.01 9.14 -15.82
C LEU A 284 -2.24 8.75 -16.64
N TYR A 285 -3.41 8.94 -16.05
CA TYR A 285 -4.71 8.70 -16.67
C TYR A 285 -5.42 10.01 -16.97
N ARG A 286 -6.06 10.08 -18.13
CA ARG A 286 -7.03 11.11 -18.49
C ARG A 286 -8.42 10.51 -18.44
N VAL A 287 -9.24 11.03 -17.54
CA VAL A 287 -10.66 10.74 -17.44
C VAL A 287 -11.43 11.83 -18.18
N THR A 288 -12.14 11.45 -19.23
CA THR A 288 -13.10 12.30 -19.94
C THR A 288 -14.43 12.19 -19.24
N LEU A 289 -14.91 13.32 -18.71
CA LEU A 289 -16.16 13.44 -17.97
C LEU A 289 -17.33 13.69 -18.93
N PRO A 290 -18.55 13.24 -18.57
CA PRO A 290 -19.72 13.42 -19.42
C PRO A 290 -20.13 14.90 -19.54
N GLU A 291 -19.87 15.69 -18.49
CA GLU A 291 -20.22 17.11 -18.40
C GLU A 291 -18.99 17.97 -18.07
N PRO A 292 -18.98 19.26 -18.47
CA PRO A 292 -17.97 20.21 -18.03
C PRO A 292 -17.95 20.45 -16.51
N VAL A 293 -16.78 20.77 -15.97
CA VAL A 293 -16.52 20.76 -14.52
C VAL A 293 -16.40 22.15 -13.89
N VAL A 294 -16.55 23.22 -14.68
CA VAL A 294 -16.26 24.58 -14.20
C VAL A 294 -17.13 24.92 -12.99
N GLY A 295 -16.49 25.05 -11.81
CA GLY A 295 -17.14 25.36 -10.54
C GLY A 295 -17.71 24.16 -9.75
N GLU A 296 -17.56 22.93 -10.24
CA GLU A 296 -18.07 21.71 -9.62
C GLU A 296 -16.95 20.65 -9.40
N GLN A 297 -15.71 21.05 -9.11
CA GLN A 297 -14.57 20.11 -9.01
C GLN A 297 -14.78 19.02 -7.94
N ALA A 298 -15.35 19.40 -6.79
CA ALA A 298 -15.62 18.48 -5.69
C ALA A 298 -16.72 17.45 -5.97
N ARG A 299 -17.41 17.55 -7.13
CA ARG A 299 -18.43 16.60 -7.58
C ARG A 299 -17.84 15.25 -7.98
N TRP A 300 -16.60 15.25 -8.48
CA TRP A 300 -15.99 14.10 -9.13
C TRP A 300 -14.90 13.49 -8.25
N THR A 301 -15.06 12.21 -7.93
CA THR A 301 -14.07 11.46 -7.16
C THR A 301 -13.58 10.28 -7.99
N VAL A 302 -12.26 10.05 -7.99
CA VAL A 302 -11.64 8.87 -8.60
C VAL A 302 -11.17 7.95 -7.49
N ASP A 303 -11.47 6.67 -7.62
CA ASP A 303 -11.09 5.61 -6.70
C ASP A 303 -10.61 4.40 -7.51
N VAL A 304 -9.84 3.50 -6.90
CA VAL A 304 -9.31 2.32 -7.59
C VAL A 304 -9.21 1.15 -6.61
N ASP A 305 -9.68 -0.04 -7.02
CA ASP A 305 -9.40 -1.26 -6.26
C ASP A 305 -7.97 -1.75 -6.52
N LEU A 306 -7.40 -2.57 -5.61
CA LEU A 306 -6.06 -3.16 -5.76
C LEU A 306 -4.96 -2.14 -6.14
N GLY A 307 -5.04 -0.92 -5.61
CA GLY A 307 -4.15 0.16 -5.97
C GLY A 307 -4.33 1.41 -5.12
N VAL A 308 -3.67 2.49 -5.54
CA VAL A 308 -3.69 3.78 -4.87
C VAL A 308 -3.77 4.89 -5.92
N VAL A 309 -4.71 5.81 -5.72
CA VAL A 309 -4.76 7.09 -6.44
C VAL A 309 -3.80 8.06 -5.73
N ALA A 310 -2.68 8.38 -6.38
CA ALA A 310 -1.66 9.27 -5.81
C ALA A 310 -2.14 10.73 -5.80
N ARG A 311 -2.78 11.17 -6.89
CA ARG A 311 -3.39 12.50 -6.97
C ARG A 311 -4.40 12.59 -8.12
N THR A 312 -5.31 13.56 -7.98
CA THR A 312 -6.22 13.97 -9.05
C THR A 312 -6.17 15.49 -9.23
N TRP A 313 -6.32 15.96 -10.47
CA TRP A 313 -6.37 17.39 -10.75
C TRP A 313 -7.09 17.71 -12.05
N PHE A 314 -7.62 18.93 -12.13
CA PHE A 314 -8.17 19.49 -13.36
C PHE A 314 -7.09 20.32 -14.06
N PRO A 315 -6.94 20.21 -15.39
CA PRO A 315 -5.98 21.01 -16.12
C PRO A 315 -6.41 22.48 -16.09
N THR A 316 -5.44 23.35 -15.95
CA THR A 316 -5.62 24.79 -16.04
C THR A 316 -5.37 25.25 -17.48
N ARG A 317 -6.02 26.34 -17.87
CA ARG A 317 -5.73 27.02 -19.12
C ARG A 317 -4.27 27.48 -19.09
N PHE A 318 -3.54 27.19 -20.16
CA PHE A 318 -2.18 27.65 -20.36
C PHE A 318 -2.07 28.19 -21.78
N GLU A 319 -1.71 29.46 -21.91
CA GLU A 319 -1.51 30.16 -23.19
C GLU A 319 -0.02 30.49 -23.30
N PRO A 320 0.79 29.67 -24.02
CA PRO A 320 2.25 29.76 -23.95
C PRO A 320 2.79 31.13 -24.36
N GLU A 321 2.28 31.70 -25.46
CA GLU A 321 2.75 32.99 -25.99
C GLU A 321 2.43 34.13 -25.01
N SER A 322 1.20 34.16 -24.49
CA SER A 322 0.79 35.13 -23.48
C SER A 322 1.63 35.01 -22.21
N TRP A 323 1.90 33.78 -21.76
CA TRP A 323 2.72 33.52 -20.57
C TRP A 323 4.18 33.96 -20.75
N LEU A 324 4.78 33.71 -21.92
CA LEU A 324 6.15 34.12 -22.24
C LEU A 324 6.28 35.64 -22.37
N SER A 325 5.26 36.32 -22.88
CA SER A 325 5.22 37.77 -23.05
C SER A 325 4.77 38.55 -21.80
N ALA A 326 4.30 37.86 -20.76
CA ALA A 326 3.77 38.49 -19.56
C ALA A 326 4.88 39.21 -18.79
N SER A 327 4.61 40.42 -18.30
CA SER A 327 5.54 41.16 -17.42
C SER A 327 5.86 40.42 -16.12
N GLU A 328 5.02 39.45 -15.75
CA GLU A 328 5.15 38.59 -14.57
C GLU A 328 5.59 37.15 -14.92
N ALA A 329 6.09 36.90 -16.14
CA ALA A 329 6.57 35.60 -16.56
C ALA A 329 7.59 35.04 -15.55
N GLY A 330 7.36 33.80 -15.08
CA GLY A 330 8.21 33.14 -14.07
C GLY A 330 7.86 33.43 -12.60
N LEU A 331 6.95 34.37 -12.29
CA LEU A 331 6.51 34.65 -10.91
C LEU A 331 5.34 33.78 -10.43
N GLY A 332 4.85 32.90 -11.31
CA GLY A 332 3.66 32.07 -11.09
C GLY A 332 2.37 32.81 -11.47
N ALA A 333 1.52 32.18 -12.27
CA ALA A 333 0.24 32.75 -12.68
C ALA A 333 -0.91 32.16 -11.87
N ARG A 334 -2.00 32.91 -11.69
CA ARG A 334 -3.22 32.38 -11.10
C ARG A 334 -3.80 31.31 -12.03
N ALA A 335 -4.04 30.13 -11.48
CA ALA A 335 -4.62 29.00 -12.19
C ALA A 335 -6.03 29.35 -12.70
N GLU A 336 -6.18 29.56 -14.01
CA GLU A 336 -7.48 29.69 -14.66
C GLU A 336 -7.94 28.31 -15.15
N LEU A 337 -9.22 27.98 -14.97
CA LEU A 337 -9.77 26.73 -15.47
C LEU A 337 -10.06 26.83 -16.96
N ILE A 338 -9.91 25.71 -17.68
CA ILE A 338 -10.28 25.64 -19.10
C ILE A 338 -11.81 25.79 -19.22
N PRO A 339 -12.33 26.79 -19.96
CA PRO A 339 -13.76 26.92 -20.21
C PRO A 339 -14.29 25.65 -20.87
N ARG A 340 -15.40 25.11 -20.34
CA ARG A 340 -15.99 23.84 -20.79
C ARG A 340 -15.05 22.62 -20.68
N GLY A 341 -14.00 22.69 -19.87
CA GLY A 341 -13.08 21.57 -19.63
C GLY A 341 -13.80 20.35 -19.07
N ARG A 342 -13.51 19.18 -19.64
CA ARG A 342 -14.10 17.87 -19.27
C ARG A 342 -13.06 16.84 -18.84
N TYR A 343 -11.79 17.23 -18.73
CA TYR A 343 -10.73 16.31 -18.41
C TYR A 343 -10.39 16.40 -16.93
N LEU A 344 -10.40 15.24 -16.27
CA LEU A 344 -9.85 15.02 -14.95
C LEU A 344 -8.63 14.13 -15.12
N TYR A 345 -7.50 14.56 -14.60
CA TYR A 345 -6.28 13.77 -14.61
C TYR A 345 -6.13 13.05 -13.28
N ALA A 346 -5.69 11.80 -13.33
CA ALA A 346 -5.39 10.99 -12.17
C ALA A 346 -4.03 10.32 -12.35
N GLU A 347 -3.15 10.45 -11.36
CA GLU A 347 -1.98 9.59 -11.24
C GLU A 347 -2.29 8.48 -10.26
N LEU A 348 -2.13 7.24 -10.70
CA LEU A 348 -2.41 6.08 -9.88
C LEU A 348 -1.49 4.90 -10.23
N THR A 349 -1.33 4.01 -9.27
CA THR A 349 -0.60 2.75 -9.38
C THR A 349 -1.53 1.67 -8.87
N ALA A 350 -1.75 0.62 -9.65
CA ALA A 350 -2.70 -0.44 -9.33
C ALA A 350 -2.28 -1.74 -10.01
N SER A 351 -2.76 -2.87 -9.51
CA SER A 351 -2.65 -4.15 -10.24
C SER A 351 -3.36 -4.05 -11.59
N SER A 352 -2.86 -4.73 -12.62
CA SER A 352 -3.55 -4.84 -13.92
C SER A 352 -4.94 -5.48 -13.81
N GLY A 353 -5.21 -6.25 -12.75
CA GLY A 353 -6.56 -6.75 -12.44
C GLY A 353 -7.53 -5.72 -11.85
N ALA A 354 -7.11 -4.46 -11.69
CA ALA A 354 -7.87 -3.45 -10.99
C ALA A 354 -9.07 -2.87 -11.79
N THR A 355 -9.99 -2.23 -11.08
CA THR A 355 -11.09 -1.42 -11.61
C THR A 355 -10.96 -0.01 -11.06
N LEU A 356 -10.92 0.96 -11.97
CA LEU A 356 -11.01 2.37 -11.65
C LEU A 356 -12.48 2.78 -11.58
N TRP A 357 -12.83 3.54 -10.55
CA TRP A 357 -14.16 4.08 -10.33
C TRP A 357 -14.13 5.60 -10.44
N LEU A 358 -15.02 6.14 -11.26
CA LEU A 358 -15.34 7.55 -11.27
C LEU A 358 -16.73 7.72 -10.66
N ARG A 359 -16.85 8.53 -9.61
CA ARG A 359 -18.11 8.83 -8.94
C ARG A 359 -18.56 10.25 -9.22
N ASP A 360 -19.84 10.39 -9.55
CA ASP A 360 -20.55 11.66 -9.71
C ASP A 360 -21.44 11.89 -8.48
N ALA A 361 -21.00 12.72 -7.54
CA ALA A 361 -21.75 12.99 -6.32
C ALA A 361 -23.07 13.75 -6.55
N LYS A 362 -23.22 14.45 -7.68
CA LYS A 362 -24.43 15.22 -8.01
C LYS A 362 -25.53 14.31 -8.55
N MET A 363 -25.15 13.37 -9.42
CA MET A 363 -26.11 12.42 -10.02
C MET A 363 -26.22 11.11 -9.26
N GLY A 364 -25.35 10.86 -8.27
CA GLY A 364 -25.25 9.57 -7.60
C GLY A 364 -24.86 8.44 -8.55
N LYS A 365 -24.14 8.76 -9.64
CA LYS A 365 -23.80 7.80 -10.70
C LYS A 365 -22.34 7.38 -10.57
N GLU A 366 -22.09 6.10 -10.80
CA GLU A 366 -20.74 5.53 -10.79
C GLU A 366 -20.40 4.98 -12.17
N TYR A 367 -19.12 5.10 -12.54
CA TYR A 367 -18.57 4.58 -13.79
C TYR A 367 -17.37 3.71 -13.46
N ALA A 368 -17.47 2.41 -13.79
CA ALA A 368 -16.42 1.43 -13.54
C ALA A 368 -15.61 1.14 -14.82
N PHE A 369 -14.28 1.15 -14.73
CA PHE A 369 -13.36 0.87 -15.86
C PHE A 369 -12.41 -0.26 -15.48
N ASP A 370 -12.41 -1.34 -16.27
CA ASP A 370 -11.52 -2.49 -16.02
C ASP A 370 -10.13 -2.24 -16.62
N LEU A 371 -9.12 -2.13 -15.75
CA LEU A 371 -7.74 -1.80 -16.14
C LEU A 371 -6.99 -2.99 -16.76
N SER A 372 -7.57 -4.19 -16.74
CA SER A 372 -6.99 -5.38 -17.39
C SER A 372 -6.97 -5.29 -18.92
N GLN A 373 -7.76 -4.37 -19.48
CA GLN A 373 -7.81 -4.08 -20.91
C GLN A 373 -6.98 -2.84 -21.29
N ASP A 374 -6.25 -2.28 -20.32
CA ASP A 374 -5.58 -1.01 -20.50
C ASP A 374 -4.34 -1.12 -21.36
N VAL A 375 -4.30 -0.32 -22.42
CA VAL A 375 -3.19 -0.22 -23.35
C VAL A 375 -2.94 1.26 -23.57
N ALA A 376 -1.69 1.70 -23.41
CA ALA A 376 -1.34 3.12 -23.46
C ALA A 376 -1.86 3.82 -24.73
N GLY A 377 -2.67 4.86 -24.53
CA GLY A 377 -3.34 5.64 -25.57
C GLY A 377 -4.54 4.97 -26.25
N ARG A 378 -5.12 3.94 -25.62
CA ARG A 378 -6.45 3.40 -25.97
C ARG A 378 -7.49 3.93 -25.00
N GLU A 379 -8.63 4.38 -25.53
CA GLU A 379 -9.77 4.76 -24.68
C GLU A 379 -10.52 3.52 -24.18
N LEU A 380 -10.65 3.43 -22.87
CA LEU A 380 -11.51 2.51 -22.16
C LEU A 380 -12.90 3.12 -21.98
N LYS A 381 -13.92 2.30 -22.22
CA LYS A 381 -15.32 2.62 -21.94
C LYS A 381 -15.69 2.03 -20.57
N PRO A 382 -16.65 2.65 -19.86
CA PRO A 382 -17.14 2.08 -18.62
C PRO A 382 -17.85 0.75 -18.89
N ARG A 383 -17.81 -0.16 -17.91
CA ARG A 383 -18.45 -1.49 -17.95
C ARG A 383 -19.93 -1.37 -18.33
N ASP A 384 -20.62 -0.39 -17.75
CA ASP A 384 -21.98 -0.02 -18.14
C ASP A 384 -21.95 0.91 -19.36
N SER A 385 -22.07 0.27 -20.53
CA SER A 385 -21.98 0.90 -21.86
C SER A 385 -23.05 1.96 -22.17
N SER A 386 -24.04 2.16 -21.29
CA SER A 386 -25.11 3.17 -21.44
C SER A 386 -24.63 4.61 -21.24
N ALA A 387 -23.42 4.80 -20.70
CA ALA A 387 -22.80 6.11 -20.52
C ALA A 387 -22.15 6.63 -21.81
N SER A 388 -22.92 7.34 -22.63
CA SER A 388 -22.38 8.12 -23.76
C SER A 388 -21.52 9.28 -23.23
N GLY A 389 -20.21 9.25 -23.44
CA GLY A 389 -19.31 10.39 -23.20
C GLY A 389 -18.21 10.19 -22.16
N THR A 390 -18.38 9.29 -21.18
CA THR A 390 -17.34 9.05 -20.16
C THR A 390 -16.28 8.07 -20.66
N ARG A 391 -15.01 8.43 -20.67
CA ARG A 391 -13.90 7.57 -21.13
C ARG A 391 -12.71 7.69 -20.21
N VAL A 392 -11.87 6.66 -20.16
CA VAL A 392 -10.57 6.72 -19.48
C VAL A 392 -9.50 6.34 -20.50
N GLU A 393 -8.36 7.02 -20.46
CA GLU A 393 -7.22 6.72 -21.31
C GLU A 393 -5.93 6.85 -20.49
N ILE A 394 -5.04 5.87 -20.57
CA ILE A 394 -3.65 6.06 -20.13
C ILE A 394 -2.94 6.95 -21.13
N LEU A 395 -2.47 8.11 -20.66
CA LEU A 395 -1.69 9.04 -21.48
C LEU A 395 -0.21 8.67 -21.55
N GLU A 396 0.26 7.89 -20.60
CA GLU A 396 1.67 7.58 -20.44
C GLU A 396 2.11 6.51 -21.44
N ARG A 397 2.75 6.93 -22.53
CA ARG A 397 3.41 6.02 -23.49
C ARG A 397 4.89 5.84 -23.18
N GLU A 398 5.61 6.91 -22.81
CA GLU A 398 7.04 6.91 -22.47
C GLU A 398 7.34 8.03 -21.45
N LYS A 399 8.09 7.75 -20.36
CA LYS A 399 8.69 8.80 -19.52
C LYS A 399 10.13 9.04 -19.97
N VAL A 400 10.46 10.29 -20.29
CA VAL A 400 11.84 10.73 -20.56
C VAL A 400 12.30 11.59 -19.39
N TRP A 401 13.44 11.24 -18.79
CA TRP A 401 14.10 12.10 -17.82
C TRP A 401 14.85 13.20 -18.55
N LEU A 402 14.57 14.46 -18.21
CA LEU A 402 15.30 15.60 -18.74
C LEU A 402 16.20 16.16 -17.66
N HIS A 403 17.50 16.21 -17.95
CA HIS A 403 18.49 16.88 -17.12
C HIS A 403 18.75 18.27 -17.72
N GLY A 404 18.39 19.32 -16.98
CA GLY A 404 18.65 20.71 -17.36
C GLY A 404 19.68 21.35 -16.41
N GLN A 405 20.57 22.16 -16.96
CA GLN A 405 21.48 23.03 -16.20
C GLN A 405 21.27 24.47 -16.65
N VAL A 406 21.04 25.38 -15.70
CA VAL A 406 20.98 26.81 -15.99
C VAL A 406 22.39 27.39 -15.88
N VAL A 407 22.83 28.07 -16.93
CA VAL A 407 24.14 28.72 -17.01
C VAL A 407 23.93 30.23 -17.06
N ASP A 408 24.62 30.95 -16.18
CA ASP A 408 24.62 32.41 -16.20
C ASP A 408 25.43 32.91 -17.41
N SER A 409 24.82 33.74 -18.25
CA SER A 409 25.42 34.17 -19.52
C SER A 409 26.61 35.12 -19.35
N ALA A 410 26.74 35.80 -18.21
CA ALA A 410 27.84 36.72 -17.95
C ALA A 410 29.07 35.99 -17.38
N THR A 411 28.84 34.90 -16.64
CA THR A 411 29.89 34.15 -15.94
C THR A 411 30.19 32.77 -16.52
N GLU A 412 29.33 32.29 -17.43
CA GLU A 412 29.35 30.96 -18.04
C GLU A 412 29.34 29.80 -17.03
N ARG A 413 28.90 30.06 -15.80
CA ARG A 413 28.88 29.07 -14.70
C ARG A 413 27.47 28.56 -14.43
N PRO A 414 27.35 27.31 -13.94
CA PRO A 414 26.07 26.80 -13.46
C PRO A 414 25.56 27.64 -12.28
N THR A 415 24.34 28.14 -12.39
CA THR A 415 23.74 29.00 -11.37
C THR A 415 22.44 28.40 -10.85
N PRO A 416 22.29 28.22 -9.53
CA PRO A 416 21.05 27.72 -8.94
C PRO A 416 19.95 28.77 -9.07
N VAL A 417 18.92 28.47 -9.88
CA VAL A 417 17.72 29.30 -10.00
C VAL A 417 16.45 28.43 -9.99
N PRO A 418 15.30 28.97 -9.56
CA PRO A 418 14.01 28.36 -9.83
C PRO A 418 13.85 28.21 -11.35
N THR A 419 13.69 26.97 -11.83
CA THR A 419 13.59 26.67 -13.26
C THR A 419 12.21 26.10 -13.57
N ALA A 420 11.55 26.66 -14.58
CA ALA A 420 10.36 26.08 -15.20
C ALA A 420 10.70 25.69 -16.64
N ILE A 421 10.49 24.43 -17.01
CA ILE A 421 10.76 23.94 -18.36
C ILE A 421 9.43 23.78 -19.09
N ALA A 422 9.22 24.55 -20.16
CA ALA A 422 8.11 24.36 -21.09
C ALA A 422 8.63 23.66 -22.34
N LEU A 423 8.16 22.43 -22.59
CA LEU A 423 8.53 21.66 -23.78
C LEU A 423 7.47 21.85 -24.86
N ARG A 424 7.89 22.31 -26.03
CA ARG A 424 7.03 22.39 -27.22
C ARG A 424 7.33 21.19 -28.11
N LEU A 425 6.47 20.18 -28.06
CA LEU A 425 6.52 19.09 -29.03
C LEU A 425 5.96 19.61 -30.36
N THR A 426 6.82 19.77 -31.36
CA THR A 426 6.41 20.03 -32.74
C THR A 426 6.53 18.73 -33.51
N THR A 427 5.41 18.18 -33.98
CA THR A 427 5.40 17.10 -34.97
C THR A 427 5.79 17.69 -36.32
N ALA A 428 7.09 17.81 -36.58
CA ALA A 428 7.64 18.05 -37.92
C ALA A 428 8.30 16.75 -38.39
N GLY A 429 7.81 16.22 -39.51
CA GLY A 429 8.15 14.89 -40.02
C GLY A 429 9.65 14.68 -40.28
N PHE A 430 10.16 13.55 -39.81
CA PHE A 430 11.47 13.03 -40.22
C PHE A 430 11.38 12.51 -41.66
N ARG A 431 11.97 13.23 -42.61
CA ARG A 431 12.54 12.60 -43.81
C ARG A 431 13.95 12.17 -43.48
N THR A 432 14.20 10.86 -43.49
CA THR A 432 15.54 10.30 -43.49
C THR A 432 16.10 10.40 -44.90
N THR A 433 17.09 11.27 -45.10
CA THR A 433 18.05 11.12 -46.20
C THR A 433 19.30 10.49 -45.62
N ALA A 434 19.55 9.23 -45.97
CA ALA A 434 20.81 8.57 -45.69
C ALA A 434 21.90 9.14 -46.63
N PRO A 435 23.12 9.43 -46.14
CA PRO A 435 24.26 9.60 -47.02
C PRO A 435 24.77 8.22 -47.47
N THR A 436 25.08 8.13 -48.76
CA THR A 436 25.75 7.01 -49.46
C THR A 436 27.09 6.63 -48.87
#